data_AF-A0AB32WJ93-F1
#
_entry.id   AF-A0AB32WJ93-F1
#
_cell.length_a   1.000
_cell.length_b   1.000
_cell.length_c   1.000
_cell.angle_alpha   90.00
_cell.angle_beta   90.00
_cell.angle_gamma   90.00
#
_symmetry.space_group_name_H-M   'P 1'
#
loop_
_entity.id
_entity.type
_entity.pdbx_description
1 polymer ?
#
loop_
_entity_poly.entity_id
_entity_poly.type
_entity_poly.pdbx_seq_one_letter_code
_entity_poly.pdbx_strand_id
1 'polypeptide(L)'
;MDQDCICGVTQAKFRIKKAWSVDKKTPESIVMLRAVAFVHFICYHPGFSTTALTVKQQFFLALAIAFPFFRVAIFGDPDIITDFVVPAGANAVELDGKFFTYTGMRRLVISDPPANFTVTKAAMPEFPALNGQSVSYAVLQYPAGSVNPPHTHPRAAELLFLTYRTLEVGFVDTANRLFTQGLQAGDMFVFPKGLVHYQLNCDEKNFAIAISAFGSSAAGTVSVPSTVFATGIDDEILAKSFKTDVATIQKLKAGLAPKA
;
A
#
# COMPACT_ATOMS: atom_id res chain seq x y z
N MET A 1 -46.01 -42.08 36.22
CA MET A 1 -46.71 -43.36 36.20
C MET A 1 -47.74 -43.31 35.09
N ASP A 2 -47.57 -43.97 33.95
CA ASP A 2 -46.41 -44.76 33.51
C ASP A 2 -46.18 -44.67 32.00
N GLN A 3 -44.97 -45.11 31.66
CA GLN A 3 -44.45 -45.72 30.45
C GLN A 3 -45.49 -46.42 29.53
N ASP A 4 -45.24 -46.76 28.27
CA ASP A 4 -44.30 -46.46 27.15
C ASP A 4 -44.34 -47.71 26.22
N CYS A 5 -43.62 -47.70 25.08
CA CYS A 5 -43.38 -48.87 24.19
C CYS A 5 -44.62 -49.43 23.43
N ILE A 6 -44.54 -49.96 22.20
CA ILE A 6 -43.52 -50.07 21.12
C ILE A 6 -44.28 -49.76 19.79
N CYS A 7 -43.76 -49.45 18.60
CA CYS A 7 -42.43 -49.47 17.94
C CYS A 7 -42.47 -48.39 16.79
N GLY A 8 -41.52 -48.18 15.88
CA GLY A 8 -40.27 -48.88 15.55
C GLY A 8 -39.42 -48.11 14.50
N VAL A 9 -38.21 -48.60 14.20
CA VAL A 9 -37.18 -47.86 13.45
C VAL A 9 -36.91 -48.46 12.06
N THR A 10 -36.80 -47.61 11.04
CA THR A 10 -36.16 -47.95 9.75
C THR A 10 -35.19 -46.85 9.29
N GLN A 11 -34.20 -47.24 8.47
CA GLN A 11 -32.96 -46.47 8.30
C GLN A 11 -32.96 -45.53 7.08
N ALA A 12 -32.30 -44.37 7.25
CA ALA A 12 -31.79 -43.54 6.14
C ALA A 12 -30.32 -43.14 6.40
N LYS A 13 -29.44 -44.13 6.49
CA LYS A 13 -27.98 -43.96 6.63
C LYS A 13 -27.29 -44.31 5.31
N PHE A 14 -26.16 -43.65 4.99
CA PHE A 14 -25.62 -43.41 3.63
C PHE A 14 -26.43 -42.36 2.85
N ARG A 15 -25.83 -41.47 2.04
CA ARG A 15 -24.60 -41.65 1.23
C ARG A 15 -23.61 -40.47 1.22
N ILE A 16 -23.53 -39.68 2.30
CA ILE A 16 -22.70 -38.43 2.36
C ILE A 16 -21.21 -38.64 2.00
N LYS A 17 -20.61 -39.80 2.32
CA LYS A 17 -19.17 -40.06 2.17
C LYS A 17 -18.58 -40.01 0.73
N LYS A 18 -19.37 -39.79 -0.33
CA LYS A 18 -18.84 -39.66 -1.72
C LYS A 18 -18.72 -38.22 -2.25
N ALA A 19 -19.20 -37.20 -1.54
CA ALA A 19 -19.12 -35.81 -2.00
C ALA A 19 -17.77 -35.11 -1.72
N TRP A 20 -16.97 -35.64 -0.80
CA TRP A 20 -15.77 -34.99 -0.24
C TRP A 20 -14.46 -35.74 -0.52
N SER A 21 -14.36 -36.40 -1.68
CA SER A 21 -13.07 -36.87 -2.21
C SER A 21 -12.45 -35.77 -3.08
N VAL A 22 -11.73 -34.84 -2.46
CA VAL A 22 -11.00 -33.79 -3.17
C VAL A 22 -9.69 -34.36 -3.70
N ASP A 23 -9.59 -34.56 -5.01
CA ASP A 23 -8.31 -34.85 -5.67
C ASP A 23 -7.46 -33.57 -5.69
N LYS A 24 -6.17 -33.71 -5.37
CA LYS A 24 -5.18 -32.62 -5.30
C LYS A 24 -4.93 -31.93 -6.64
N LYS A 25 -5.46 -32.46 -7.74
CA LYS A 25 -5.40 -31.88 -9.10
C LYS A 25 -6.60 -30.99 -9.47
N THR A 26 -7.57 -30.79 -8.56
CA THR A 26 -8.77 -29.98 -8.86
C THR A 26 -8.44 -28.48 -8.77
N PRO A 27 -8.63 -27.67 -9.84
CA PRO A 27 -8.41 -26.22 -9.77
C PRO A 27 -9.34 -25.54 -8.74
N GLU A 28 -8.82 -24.55 -8.02
CA GLU A 28 -9.54 -23.89 -6.92
C GLU A 28 -10.84 -23.22 -7.37
N SER A 29 -10.90 -22.71 -8.60
CA SER A 29 -12.10 -22.15 -9.22
C SER A 29 -13.27 -23.16 -9.30
N ILE A 30 -12.99 -24.46 -9.48
CA ILE A 30 -14.01 -25.51 -9.51
C ILE A 30 -14.50 -25.84 -8.09
N VAL A 31 -13.64 -25.72 -7.08
CA VAL A 31 -14.03 -25.82 -5.67
C VAL A 31 -14.92 -24.62 -5.28
N MET A 32 -14.55 -23.42 -5.75
CA MET A 32 -15.30 -22.18 -5.52
C MET A 32 -16.69 -22.22 -6.18
N LEU A 33 -16.81 -22.65 -7.44
CA LEU A 33 -18.13 -22.83 -8.09
C LEU A 33 -19.03 -23.80 -7.32
N ARG A 34 -18.49 -24.89 -6.77
CA ARG A 34 -19.26 -25.85 -5.96
C ARG A 34 -19.73 -25.25 -4.63
N ALA A 35 -18.93 -24.41 -3.98
CA ALA A 35 -19.34 -23.69 -2.78
C ALA A 35 -20.44 -22.66 -3.09
N VAL A 36 -20.27 -21.86 -4.15
CA VAL A 36 -21.28 -20.86 -4.59
C VAL A 36 -22.60 -21.54 -4.97
N ALA A 37 -22.55 -22.63 -5.75
CA ALA A 37 -23.74 -23.40 -6.09
C ALA A 37 -24.46 -23.98 -4.86
N PHE A 38 -23.72 -24.42 -3.84
CA PHE A 38 -24.31 -24.93 -2.60
C PHE A 38 -25.01 -23.83 -1.78
N VAL A 39 -24.43 -22.62 -1.69
CA VAL A 39 -25.07 -21.46 -1.06
C VAL A 39 -26.32 -21.04 -1.85
N HIS A 40 -26.24 -20.96 -3.18
CA HIS A 40 -27.37 -20.58 -4.03
C HIS A 40 -28.52 -21.60 -3.93
N PHE A 41 -28.20 -22.90 -3.87
CA PHE A 41 -29.18 -23.97 -3.65
C PHE A 41 -29.86 -23.89 -2.28
N ILE A 42 -29.15 -23.46 -1.23
CA ILE A 42 -29.73 -23.23 0.10
C ILE A 42 -30.65 -21.99 0.11
N CYS A 43 -30.25 -20.89 -0.54
CA CYS A 43 -31.00 -19.64 -0.51
C CYS A 43 -32.27 -19.63 -1.40
N TYR A 44 -32.35 -20.48 -2.43
CA TYR A 44 -33.45 -20.48 -3.40
C TYR A 44 -34.28 -21.78 -3.44
N HIS A 45 -34.05 -22.76 -2.56
CA HIS A 45 -34.95 -23.92 -2.49
C HIS A 45 -36.29 -23.54 -1.84
N PRO A 46 -37.45 -23.79 -2.46
CA PRO A 46 -38.78 -23.37 -1.96
C PRO A 46 -39.26 -24.08 -0.68
N GLY A 47 -38.37 -24.77 0.05
CA GLY A 47 -38.61 -25.38 1.35
C GLY A 47 -37.63 -24.93 2.46
N PHE A 48 -36.74 -23.97 2.18
CA PHE A 48 -35.70 -23.57 3.12
C PHE A 48 -35.93 -22.15 3.69
N SER A 49 -36.58 -22.05 4.84
CA SER A 49 -36.79 -20.76 5.52
C SER A 49 -35.60 -20.39 6.41
N THR A 50 -35.05 -19.19 6.23
CA THR A 50 -33.98 -18.63 7.08
C THR A 50 -34.43 -18.40 8.53
N THR A 51 -35.74 -18.35 8.79
CA THR A 51 -36.33 -18.27 10.14
C THR A 51 -36.21 -19.57 10.95
N ALA A 52 -35.87 -20.70 10.31
CA ALA A 52 -35.67 -21.99 10.98
C ALA A 52 -34.23 -22.22 11.48
N LEU A 53 -33.30 -21.32 11.16
CA LEU A 53 -31.91 -21.40 11.63
C LEU A 53 -31.80 -20.81 13.03
N THR A 54 -31.19 -21.55 13.96
CA THR A 54 -30.85 -20.99 15.29
C THR A 54 -29.86 -19.84 15.14
N VAL A 55 -29.87 -18.89 16.09
CA VAL A 55 -28.95 -17.73 16.10
C VAL A 55 -27.47 -18.16 15.95
N LYS A 56 -27.10 -19.32 16.53
CA LYS A 56 -25.76 -19.91 16.40
C LYS A 56 -25.43 -20.33 14.95
N GLN A 57 -26.40 -20.89 14.23
CA GLN A 57 -26.24 -21.25 12.81
C GLN A 57 -26.24 -20.01 11.90
N GLN A 58 -27.07 -19.01 12.19
CA GLN A 58 -27.06 -17.73 11.48
C GLN A 58 -25.71 -17.01 11.66
N PHE A 59 -25.13 -17.04 12.87
CA PHE A 59 -23.79 -16.52 13.14
C PHE A 59 -22.70 -17.25 12.34
N PHE A 60 -22.70 -18.59 12.32
CA PHE A 60 -21.74 -19.35 11.50
C PHE A 60 -21.92 -19.13 10.00
N LEU A 61 -23.15 -18.96 9.51
CA LEU A 61 -23.43 -18.63 8.11
C LEU A 61 -22.92 -17.24 7.75
N ALA A 62 -23.14 -16.24 8.63
CA ALA A 62 -22.57 -14.91 8.48
C ALA A 62 -21.03 -14.93 8.50
N LEU A 63 -20.41 -15.74 9.37
CA LEU A 63 -18.95 -15.91 9.40
C LEU A 63 -18.42 -16.54 8.10
N ALA A 64 -19.13 -17.54 7.56
CA ALA A 64 -18.77 -18.20 6.31
C ALA A 64 -18.95 -17.28 5.09
N ILE A 65 -19.94 -16.38 5.11
CA ILE A 65 -20.13 -15.34 4.10
C ILE A 65 -19.07 -14.22 4.25
N ALA A 66 -18.63 -13.89 5.47
CA ALA A 66 -17.57 -12.91 5.73
C ALA A 66 -16.17 -13.42 5.33
N PHE A 67 -15.90 -14.72 5.47
CA PHE A 67 -14.59 -15.33 5.20
C PHE A 67 -13.99 -15.04 3.80
N PRO A 68 -14.74 -15.05 2.67
CA PRO A 68 -14.19 -14.63 1.37
C PRO A 68 -13.85 -13.13 1.30
N PHE A 69 -14.53 -12.24 2.04
CA PHE A 69 -14.17 -10.81 2.08
C PHE A 69 -12.85 -10.56 2.84
N PHE A 70 -12.47 -11.46 3.76
CA PHE A 70 -11.20 -11.38 4.49
C PHE A 70 -9.94 -11.62 3.63
N ARG A 71 -10.07 -11.90 2.32
CA ARG A 71 -8.95 -12.24 1.43
C ARG A 71 -8.35 -11.08 0.62
N VAL A 72 -8.88 -9.87 0.72
CA VAL A 72 -8.42 -8.71 -0.10
C VAL A 72 -7.78 -7.59 0.75
N ALA A 73 -7.08 -7.97 1.83
CA ALA A 73 -6.22 -7.06 2.60
C ALA A 73 -4.77 -7.03 2.05
N ILE A 74 -4.61 -7.12 0.72
CA ILE A 74 -3.31 -6.96 0.06
C ILE A 74 -2.98 -5.46 0.08
N PHE A 75 -2.00 -5.08 0.90
CA PHE A 75 -1.66 -3.67 1.10
C PHE A 75 -0.71 -3.11 0.03
N GLY A 76 -0.15 -3.95 -0.85
CA GLY A 76 0.72 -3.58 -1.97
C GLY A 76 -0.04 -3.32 -3.28
N ASP A 77 0.71 -3.10 -4.35
CA ASP A 77 0.18 -3.11 -5.72
C ASP A 77 -0.34 -4.52 -6.08
N PRO A 78 -1.35 -4.65 -6.96
CA PRO A 78 -1.88 -5.94 -7.38
C PRO A 78 -0.95 -6.64 -8.39
N ASP A 79 -0.69 -7.93 -8.18
CA ASP A 79 0.02 -8.77 -9.15
C ASP A 79 -0.78 -8.88 -10.46
N ILE A 80 -0.09 -8.76 -11.60
CA ILE A 80 -0.66 -8.95 -12.93
C ILE A 80 -0.53 -10.40 -13.41
N ILE A 81 -1.48 -10.83 -14.25
CA ILE A 81 -1.52 -12.18 -14.87
C ILE A 81 -1.04 -12.18 -16.33
N THR A 82 -0.34 -11.12 -16.74
CA THR A 82 0.27 -10.90 -18.05
C THR A 82 1.67 -10.31 -17.86
N ASP A 83 2.57 -10.46 -18.83
CA ASP A 83 3.97 -10.00 -18.70
C ASP A 83 4.07 -8.48 -18.45
N PHE A 84 3.15 -7.70 -19.03
CA PHE A 84 3.00 -6.26 -18.82
C PHE A 84 1.53 -5.83 -19.07
N VAL A 85 1.22 -4.58 -18.73
CA VAL A 85 -0.09 -3.95 -18.99
C VAL A 85 0.00 -3.06 -20.23
N VAL A 86 -0.85 -3.32 -21.23
CA VAL A 86 -0.98 -2.47 -22.42
C VAL A 86 -1.78 -1.21 -22.04
N PRO A 87 -1.29 0.01 -22.35
CA PRO A 87 -2.03 1.25 -22.09
C PRO A 87 -3.40 1.30 -22.81
N ALA A 88 -4.39 1.93 -22.19
CA ALA A 88 -5.71 2.09 -22.79
C ALA A 88 -5.62 2.86 -24.12
N GLY A 89 -6.09 2.26 -25.21
CA GLY A 89 -6.02 2.82 -26.57
C GLY A 89 -4.72 2.52 -27.33
N ALA A 90 -3.74 1.83 -26.73
CA ALA A 90 -2.55 1.36 -27.44
C ALA A 90 -2.75 -0.04 -28.03
N ASN A 91 -2.10 -0.33 -29.15
CA ASN A 91 -2.01 -1.67 -29.73
C ASN A 91 -0.79 -2.41 -29.14
N ALA A 92 -1.00 -3.62 -28.62
CA ALA A 92 0.07 -4.44 -28.05
C ALA A 92 1.20 -4.76 -29.05
N VAL A 93 0.87 -4.86 -30.34
CA VAL A 93 1.82 -5.16 -31.43
C VAL A 93 2.73 -3.96 -31.77
N GLU A 94 2.35 -2.75 -31.35
CA GLU A 94 3.09 -1.50 -31.59
C GLU A 94 3.99 -1.11 -30.40
N LEU A 95 3.99 -1.88 -29.30
CA LEU A 95 4.85 -1.64 -28.15
C LEU A 95 6.25 -2.22 -28.39
N ASP A 96 7.26 -1.35 -28.38
CA ASP A 96 8.67 -1.70 -28.53
C ASP A 96 9.49 -1.32 -27.29
N GLY A 97 10.83 -1.44 -27.38
CA GLY A 97 11.74 -1.06 -26.30
C GLY A 97 11.64 0.41 -25.85
N LYS A 98 11.05 1.32 -26.63
CA LYS A 98 10.82 2.72 -26.25
C LYS A 98 9.74 2.82 -25.17
N PHE A 99 8.70 1.99 -25.21
CA PHE A 99 7.68 1.94 -24.15
C PHE A 99 8.30 1.55 -22.81
N PHE A 100 9.22 0.58 -22.83
CA PHE A 100 9.94 0.09 -21.65
C PHE A 100 11.18 0.91 -21.26
N THR A 101 11.40 2.10 -21.85
CA THR A 101 12.59 2.94 -21.58
C THR A 101 12.23 4.33 -21.07
N TYR A 102 12.42 4.58 -19.76
CA TYR A 102 12.35 5.93 -19.21
C TYR A 102 13.65 6.71 -19.39
N THR A 103 13.62 7.77 -20.19
CA THR A 103 14.81 8.62 -20.45
C THR A 103 14.93 9.84 -19.52
N GLY A 104 13.92 10.12 -18.69
CA GLY A 104 13.85 11.35 -17.88
C GLY A 104 14.97 11.50 -16.85
N MET A 105 15.61 10.40 -16.44
CA MET A 105 16.77 10.42 -15.51
C MET A 105 18.09 10.87 -16.17
N ARG A 106 18.22 10.86 -17.51
CA ARG A 106 19.50 11.15 -18.19
C ARG A 106 20.12 12.49 -17.81
N ARG A 107 19.27 13.51 -17.67
CA ARG A 107 19.63 14.89 -17.25
C ARG A 107 20.37 14.95 -15.90
N LEU A 108 20.14 13.99 -15.01
CA LEU A 108 20.71 13.98 -13.66
C LEU A 108 22.19 13.56 -13.63
N VAL A 109 22.69 12.99 -14.74
CA VAL A 109 24.07 12.51 -14.90
C VAL A 109 24.94 13.55 -15.64
N ILE A 110 24.32 14.52 -16.31
CA ILE A 110 24.97 15.46 -17.25
C ILE A 110 24.70 16.94 -16.91
N SER A 111 24.18 17.23 -15.72
CA SER A 111 23.86 18.59 -15.28
C SER A 111 24.21 18.74 -13.81
N ASP A 112 24.65 19.95 -13.44
CA ASP A 112 24.98 20.26 -12.05
C ASP A 112 23.76 20.09 -11.11
N PRO A 113 23.98 19.79 -9.82
CA PRO A 113 22.91 19.72 -8.84
C PRO A 113 22.09 21.02 -8.78
N PRO A 114 20.75 20.93 -8.67
CA PRO A 114 19.89 22.10 -8.59
C PRO A 114 20.14 22.90 -7.31
N ALA A 115 19.84 24.20 -7.30
CA ALA A 115 20.01 25.06 -6.13
C ALA A 115 19.06 24.75 -4.95
N ASN A 116 17.97 24.01 -5.20
CA ASN A 116 16.97 23.62 -4.21
C ASN A 116 16.86 22.08 -4.14
N PHE A 117 16.48 21.54 -2.97
CA PHE A 117 16.17 20.11 -2.83
C PHE A 117 15.18 19.67 -3.90
N THR A 118 15.53 18.62 -4.65
CA THR A 118 14.81 18.20 -5.85
C THR A 118 14.67 16.69 -5.89
N VAL A 119 13.45 16.22 -6.16
CA VAL A 119 13.12 14.80 -6.35
C VAL A 119 12.67 14.58 -7.80
N THR A 120 13.48 13.87 -8.59
CA THR A 120 13.07 13.42 -9.93
C THR A 120 12.51 12.02 -9.83
N LYS A 121 11.30 11.79 -10.35
CA LYS A 121 10.56 10.52 -10.20
C LYS A 121 10.53 9.71 -11.49
N ALA A 122 10.51 8.40 -11.33
CA ALA A 122 10.07 7.41 -12.31
C ALA A 122 9.06 6.50 -11.60
N ALA A 123 7.85 7.02 -11.39
CA ALA A 123 6.68 6.26 -10.99
C ALA A 123 5.72 6.11 -12.17
N MET A 124 4.62 5.38 -12.00
CA MET A 124 3.64 5.11 -13.06
C MET A 124 3.17 6.34 -13.87
N PRO A 125 3.00 7.56 -13.29
CA PRO A 125 2.64 8.75 -14.07
C PRO A 125 3.74 9.23 -15.04
N GLU A 126 5.02 9.10 -14.66
CA GLU A 126 6.16 9.50 -15.51
C GLU A 126 6.62 8.35 -16.43
N PHE A 127 6.42 7.10 -16.01
CA PHE A 127 6.85 5.89 -16.71
C PHE A 127 5.73 4.82 -16.70
N PRO A 128 4.78 4.88 -17.65
CA PRO A 128 3.58 4.04 -17.64
C PRO A 128 3.82 2.52 -17.70
N ALA A 129 4.98 2.07 -18.20
CA ALA A 129 5.35 0.65 -18.23
C ALA A 129 5.55 0.03 -16.83
N LEU A 130 5.62 0.85 -15.76
CA LEU A 130 5.63 0.38 -14.37
C LEU A 130 4.25 -0.11 -13.88
N ASN A 131 3.17 0.11 -14.65
CA ASN A 131 1.83 -0.35 -14.28
C ASN A 131 1.80 -1.89 -14.16
N GLY A 132 1.45 -2.38 -12.96
CA GLY A 132 1.47 -3.81 -12.62
C GLY A 132 2.84 -4.40 -12.30
N GLN A 133 3.92 -3.61 -12.34
CA GLN A 133 5.29 -4.09 -12.05
C GLN A 133 5.70 -3.92 -10.58
N SER A 134 4.84 -3.34 -9.74
CA SER A 134 5.03 -3.19 -8.29
C SER A 134 6.33 -2.47 -7.85
N VAL A 135 6.98 -1.73 -8.75
CA VAL A 135 8.22 -0.99 -8.48
C VAL A 135 8.20 0.43 -9.05
N SER A 136 8.81 1.38 -8.36
CA SER A 136 9.14 2.72 -8.89
C SER A 136 10.44 3.25 -8.29
N TYR A 137 10.96 4.33 -8.87
CA TYR A 137 12.20 4.98 -8.45
C TYR A 137 12.04 6.49 -8.25
N ALA A 138 12.89 7.05 -7.38
CA ALA A 138 13.20 8.46 -7.35
C ALA A 138 14.71 8.68 -7.23
N VAL A 139 15.19 9.81 -7.74
CA VAL A 139 16.54 10.34 -7.47
C VAL A 139 16.38 11.64 -6.70
N LEU A 140 17.05 11.72 -5.56
CA LEU A 140 16.94 12.81 -4.59
C LEU A 140 18.27 13.56 -4.56
N GLN A 141 18.22 14.83 -4.96
CA GLN A 141 19.38 15.72 -4.97
C GLN A 141 19.25 16.72 -3.83
N TYR A 142 20.18 16.68 -2.88
CA TYR A 142 20.20 17.50 -1.68
C TYR A 142 21.33 18.54 -1.78
N PRO A 143 21.04 19.83 -2.03
CA PRO A 143 21.99 20.91 -1.81
C PRO A 143 22.52 20.94 -0.38
N ALA A 144 23.56 21.75 -0.17
CA ALA A 144 24.10 22.05 1.16
C ALA A 144 22.99 22.47 2.15
N GLY A 145 23.03 21.91 3.37
CA GLY A 145 22.07 22.20 4.44
C GLY A 145 20.60 21.83 4.17
N SER A 146 20.30 21.15 3.05
CA SER A 146 18.92 20.94 2.61
C SER A 146 18.25 19.71 3.24
N VAL A 147 16.94 19.82 3.46
CA VAL A 147 16.11 18.80 4.11
C VAL A 147 15.02 18.29 3.16
N ASN A 148 14.81 16.98 3.14
CA ASN A 148 13.53 16.41 2.75
C ASN A 148 12.69 16.27 4.03
N PRO A 149 11.66 17.13 4.23
CA PRO A 149 10.96 17.25 5.50
C PRO A 149 10.25 15.95 5.91
N PRO A 150 9.83 15.80 7.18
CA PRO A 150 9.08 14.62 7.64
C PRO A 150 7.91 14.26 6.71
N HIS A 151 7.96 13.06 6.13
CA HIS A 151 7.00 12.57 5.14
C HIS A 151 6.75 11.07 5.31
N THR A 152 5.77 10.54 4.58
CA THR A 152 5.47 9.11 4.52
C THR A 152 5.05 8.65 3.13
N HIS A 153 5.38 7.39 2.82
CA HIS A 153 5.00 6.67 1.61
C HIS A 153 3.88 5.67 1.95
N PRO A 154 2.59 5.99 1.71
CA PRO A 154 1.48 5.17 2.18
C PRO A 154 1.37 3.81 1.47
N ARG A 155 1.88 3.68 0.23
CA ARG A 155 1.76 2.45 -0.56
C ARG A 155 3.09 1.71 -0.78
N ALA A 156 4.22 2.18 -0.27
CA ALA A 156 5.50 1.48 -0.39
C ALA A 156 6.33 1.56 0.89
N ALA A 157 7.18 0.55 1.11
CA ALA A 157 8.44 0.77 1.81
C ALA A 157 9.42 1.41 0.83
N GLU A 158 10.33 2.22 1.34
CA GLU A 158 11.42 2.82 0.56
C GLU A 158 12.75 2.16 0.93
N LEU A 159 13.56 1.88 -0.09
CA LEU A 159 14.94 1.44 0.03
C LEU A 159 15.83 2.48 -0.63
N LEU A 160 16.46 3.31 0.21
CA LEU A 160 17.37 4.38 -0.20
C LEU A 160 18.80 3.84 -0.30
N PHE A 161 19.50 4.22 -1.37
CA PHE A 161 20.93 3.98 -1.59
C PHE A 161 21.63 5.33 -1.76
N LEU A 162 22.60 5.64 -0.91
CA LEU A 162 23.34 6.90 -0.97
C LEU A 162 24.47 6.79 -2.00
N THR A 163 24.37 7.51 -3.11
CA THR A 163 25.37 7.44 -4.21
C THR A 163 26.50 8.46 -4.09
N TYR A 164 26.30 9.56 -3.35
CA TYR A 164 27.29 10.64 -3.28
C TYR A 164 27.29 11.35 -1.92
N ARG A 165 28.50 11.44 -1.34
CA ARG A 165 28.83 12.04 -0.03
C ARG A 165 28.09 11.41 1.17
N THR A 166 27.39 12.23 1.96
CA THR A 166 26.89 11.88 3.30
C THR A 166 25.49 12.42 3.49
N LEU A 167 24.64 11.70 4.21
CA LEU A 167 23.25 12.09 4.45
C LEU A 167 22.83 11.60 5.84
N GLU A 168 22.25 12.46 6.67
CA GLU A 168 21.51 12.00 7.85
C GLU A 168 20.12 11.54 7.42
N VAL A 169 19.71 10.38 7.93
CA VAL A 169 18.38 9.82 7.70
C VAL A 169 17.75 9.39 9.01
N GLY A 170 16.42 9.43 9.10
CA GLY A 170 15.73 8.86 10.24
C GLY A 170 14.25 8.57 10.02
N PHE A 171 13.70 7.65 10.82
CA PHE A 171 12.28 7.33 10.87
C PHE A 171 11.77 7.16 12.31
N VAL A 172 10.45 7.26 12.48
CA VAL A 172 9.78 7.10 13.78
C VAL A 172 8.85 5.87 13.73
N ASP A 173 8.97 4.98 14.71
CA ASP A 173 8.10 3.80 14.82
C ASP A 173 6.75 4.12 15.51
N THR A 174 5.86 3.12 15.56
CA THR A 174 4.53 3.24 16.20
C THR A 174 4.57 3.33 17.73
N ALA A 175 5.74 3.17 18.35
CA ALA A 175 6.00 3.46 19.77
C ALA A 175 6.61 4.87 19.97
N ASN A 176 6.66 5.69 18.92
CA ASN A 176 7.30 7.02 18.86
C ASN A 176 8.81 7.00 19.10
N ARG A 177 9.49 5.88 18.81
CA ARG A 177 10.94 5.77 18.89
C ARG A 177 11.57 6.26 17.60
N LEU A 178 12.49 7.21 17.72
CA LEU A 178 13.32 7.68 16.61
C LEU A 178 14.46 6.70 16.35
N PHE A 179 14.65 6.35 15.08
CA PHE A 179 15.81 5.61 14.56
C PHE A 179 16.52 6.52 13.56
N THR A 180 17.79 6.82 13.77
CA THR A 180 18.61 7.68 12.90
C THR A 180 19.94 7.03 12.56
N GLN A 181 20.50 7.44 11.41
CA GLN A 181 21.84 7.06 10.98
C GLN A 181 22.46 8.18 10.13
N GLY A 182 23.76 8.42 10.30
CA GLY A 182 24.57 9.16 9.32
C GLY A 182 25.12 8.18 8.28
N LEU A 183 24.70 8.32 7.04
CA LEU A 183 25.11 7.48 5.91
C LEU A 183 26.34 8.05 5.19
N GLN A 184 27.13 7.17 4.57
CA GLN A 184 28.20 7.46 3.62
C GLN A 184 27.87 6.88 2.23
N ALA A 185 28.51 7.38 1.18
CA ALA A 185 28.27 6.89 -0.19
C ALA A 185 28.63 5.40 -0.31
N GLY A 186 27.65 4.59 -0.71
CA GLY A 186 27.70 3.13 -0.66
C GLY A 186 26.73 2.50 0.35
N ASP A 187 26.26 3.26 1.34
CA ASP A 187 25.30 2.77 2.32
C ASP A 187 23.87 2.66 1.75
N MET A 188 23.11 1.71 2.29
CA MET A 188 21.68 1.55 2.06
C MET A 188 20.90 1.71 3.37
N PHE A 189 19.72 2.33 3.29
CA PHE A 189 18.81 2.50 4.42
C PHE A 189 17.37 2.20 4.01
N VAL A 190 16.59 1.57 4.90
CA VAL A 190 15.20 1.20 4.64
C VAL A 190 14.26 2.03 5.51
N PHE A 191 13.27 2.67 4.87
CA PHE A 191 12.16 3.32 5.57
C PHE A 191 10.94 2.39 5.50
N PRO A 192 10.48 1.81 6.63
CA PRO A 192 9.36 0.88 6.62
C PRO A 192 8.06 1.54 6.15
N LYS A 193 7.25 0.77 5.42
CA LYS A 193 6.04 1.25 4.74
C LYS A 193 5.11 2.03 5.67
N GLY A 194 4.73 3.23 5.25
CA GLY A 194 3.79 4.09 5.97
C GLY A 194 4.37 4.83 7.18
N LEU A 195 5.59 4.56 7.65
CA LEU A 195 6.20 5.29 8.76
C LEU A 195 6.64 6.69 8.36
N VAL A 196 6.63 7.62 9.33
CA VAL A 196 7.13 8.99 9.13
C VAL A 196 8.65 8.99 9.18
N HIS A 197 9.28 9.59 8.18
CA HIS A 197 10.72 9.64 8.01
C HIS A 197 11.18 10.93 7.33
N TYR A 198 12.48 11.22 7.42
CA TYR A 198 13.11 12.42 6.86
C TYR A 198 14.54 12.10 6.40
N GLN A 199 15.10 12.98 5.58
CA GLN A 199 16.55 13.02 5.32
C GLN A 199 17.07 14.47 5.36
N LEU A 200 18.29 14.66 5.84
CA LEU A 200 18.95 15.96 5.98
C LEU A 200 20.39 15.86 5.46
N ASN A 201 20.78 16.76 4.56
CA ASN A 201 22.18 16.96 4.22
C ASN A 201 22.82 17.94 5.22
N CYS A 202 23.52 17.40 6.21
CA CYS A 202 24.20 18.17 7.25
C CYS A 202 25.50 18.87 6.79
N ASP A 203 25.93 18.68 5.53
CA ASP A 203 27.06 19.41 4.95
C ASP A 203 26.61 20.81 4.49
N GLU A 204 27.18 21.87 5.08
CA GLU A 204 26.87 23.27 4.76
C GLU A 204 27.47 23.77 3.44
N LYS A 205 28.24 22.95 2.71
CA LYS A 205 29.03 23.37 1.54
C LYS A 205 28.87 22.47 0.32
N ASN A 206 28.60 21.18 0.52
CA ASN A 206 28.53 20.19 -0.55
C ASN A 206 27.13 19.59 -0.67
N PHE A 207 26.81 19.05 -1.84
CA PHE A 207 25.56 18.36 -2.12
C PHE A 207 25.69 16.85 -1.89
N ALA A 208 24.57 16.20 -1.57
CA ALA A 208 24.43 14.74 -1.56
C ALA A 208 23.45 14.27 -2.65
N ILE A 209 23.62 13.04 -3.14
CA ILE A 209 22.68 12.40 -4.09
C ILE A 209 22.36 10.99 -3.60
N ALA A 210 21.07 10.70 -3.48
CA ALA A 210 20.55 9.37 -3.17
C ALA A 210 19.58 8.87 -4.23
N ILE A 211 19.43 7.55 -4.34
CA ILE A 211 18.45 6.88 -5.19
C ILE A 211 17.54 6.06 -4.29
N SER A 212 16.23 6.26 -4.42
CA SER A 212 15.22 5.57 -3.62
C SER A 212 14.39 4.65 -4.51
N ALA A 213 14.40 3.36 -4.19
CA ALA A 213 13.55 2.35 -4.80
C ALA A 213 12.31 2.10 -3.92
N PHE A 214 11.15 1.91 -4.55
CA PHE A 214 9.87 1.72 -3.85
C PHE A 214 9.20 0.41 -4.25
N GLY A 215 8.70 -0.34 -3.27
CA GLY A 215 7.84 -1.53 -3.48
C GLY A 215 6.39 -1.18 -3.86
N SER A 216 6.23 -0.26 -4.82
CA SER A 216 4.97 0.10 -5.50
C SER A 216 5.32 0.92 -6.75
N SER A 217 4.59 0.71 -7.85
CA SER A 217 4.61 1.56 -9.04
C SER A 217 4.13 2.99 -8.78
N ALA A 218 3.37 3.20 -7.71
CA ALA A 218 2.73 4.46 -7.36
C ALA A 218 2.72 4.71 -5.85
N ALA A 219 3.88 4.61 -5.19
CA ALA A 219 4.07 4.72 -3.73
C ALA A 219 3.29 5.86 -3.04
N GLY A 220 3.14 7.01 -3.72
CA GLY A 220 2.55 8.24 -3.17
C GLY A 220 3.48 8.92 -2.17
N THR A 221 3.23 10.19 -1.85
CA THR A 221 4.02 10.94 -0.85
C THR A 221 3.09 11.83 -0.05
N VAL A 222 3.19 11.80 1.28
CA VAL A 222 2.48 12.71 2.19
C VAL A 222 3.52 13.49 2.98
N SER A 223 3.72 14.77 2.64
CA SER A 223 4.57 15.69 3.41
C SER A 223 3.82 16.10 4.67
N VAL A 224 4.34 15.75 5.86
CA VAL A 224 3.65 16.04 7.13
C VAL A 224 3.47 17.55 7.33
N PRO A 225 4.48 18.43 7.16
CA PRO A 225 4.27 19.87 7.29
C PRO A 225 3.23 20.41 6.31
N SER A 226 3.30 20.00 5.03
CA SER A 226 2.39 20.50 4.00
C SER A 226 0.96 20.00 4.22
N THR A 227 0.76 18.72 4.53
CA THR A 227 -0.58 18.15 4.75
C THR A 227 -1.23 18.66 6.03
N VAL A 228 -0.45 18.95 7.08
CA VAL A 228 -0.98 19.47 8.36
C VAL A 228 -1.25 20.98 8.31
N PHE A 229 -0.36 21.78 7.72
CA PHE A 229 -0.44 23.25 7.82
C PHE A 229 -0.78 23.97 6.50
N ALA A 230 -0.46 23.40 5.33
CA ALA A 230 -0.79 24.00 4.03
C ALA A 230 -2.10 23.43 3.43
N THR A 231 -3.07 23.09 4.28
CA THR A 231 -4.39 22.56 3.91
C THR A 231 -5.51 23.24 4.71
N GLY A 232 -6.76 22.95 4.36
CA GLY A 232 -7.96 23.47 5.02
C GLY A 232 -8.30 22.86 6.39
N ILE A 233 -7.33 22.28 7.12
CA ILE A 233 -7.55 21.88 8.52
C ILE A 233 -7.68 23.15 9.36
N ASP A 234 -8.74 23.23 10.16
CA ASP A 234 -9.07 24.39 10.99
C ASP A 234 -7.96 24.78 11.99
N ASP A 235 -7.83 26.08 12.26
CA ASP A 235 -6.81 26.63 13.14
C ASP A 235 -7.03 26.23 14.61
N GLU A 236 -8.28 26.15 15.09
CA GLU A 236 -8.55 25.66 16.45
C GLU A 236 -8.28 24.17 16.59
N ILE A 237 -8.63 23.36 15.58
CA ILE A 237 -8.29 21.92 15.56
C ILE A 237 -6.79 21.72 15.69
N LEU A 238 -5.99 22.46 14.91
CA LEU A 238 -4.53 22.42 14.99
C LEU A 238 -4.02 22.95 16.34
N ALA A 239 -4.53 24.09 16.82
CA ALA A 239 -4.13 24.68 18.10
C ALA A 239 -4.35 23.69 19.27
N LYS A 240 -5.53 23.06 19.34
CA LYS A 240 -5.88 22.03 20.33
C LYS A 240 -5.00 20.78 20.19
N SER A 241 -4.73 20.33 18.96
CA SER A 241 -3.92 19.13 18.68
C SER A 241 -2.44 19.32 19.06
N PHE A 242 -1.87 20.48 18.72
CA PHE A 242 -0.48 20.84 19.00
C PHE A 242 -0.27 21.49 20.39
N LYS A 243 -1.34 21.64 21.18
CA LYS A 243 -1.34 22.24 22.54
C LYS A 243 -0.76 23.66 22.56
N THR A 244 -1.17 24.47 21.60
CA THR A 244 -0.68 25.83 21.34
C THR A 244 -1.86 26.77 21.02
N ASP A 245 -1.59 28.04 20.76
CA ASP A 245 -2.59 29.03 20.31
C ASP A 245 -2.74 29.13 18.78
N VAL A 246 -3.86 29.72 18.33
CA VAL A 246 -4.19 29.95 16.91
C VAL A 246 -3.18 30.85 16.19
N ALA A 247 -2.63 31.88 16.83
CA ALA A 247 -1.66 32.77 16.17
C ALA A 247 -0.32 32.06 15.92
N THR A 248 0.03 31.08 16.74
CA THR A 248 1.18 30.18 16.51
C THR A 248 0.91 29.22 15.35
N ILE A 249 -0.30 28.66 15.22
CA ILE A 249 -0.70 27.89 14.03
C ILE A 249 -0.61 28.74 12.76
N GLN A 250 -1.15 29.96 12.77
CA GLN A 250 -1.15 30.86 11.62
C GLN A 250 0.26 31.23 11.16
N LYS A 251 1.23 31.38 12.08
CA LYS A 251 2.66 31.53 11.74
C LYS A 251 3.22 30.30 11.00
N LEU A 252 2.89 29.09 11.46
CA LEU A 252 3.32 27.84 10.79
C LEU A 252 2.70 27.71 9.40
N LYS A 253 1.42 28.04 9.23
CA LYS A 253 0.74 28.08 7.93
C LYS A 253 1.39 29.09 6.99
N ALA A 254 1.62 30.32 7.45
CA ALA A 254 2.25 31.39 6.67
C ALA A 254 3.69 31.04 6.23
N GLY A 255 4.46 30.38 7.09
CA GLY A 255 5.82 29.92 6.78
C GLY A 255 5.90 28.79 5.74
N LEU A 256 4.77 28.12 5.46
CA LEU A 256 4.63 27.02 4.49
C LEU A 256 3.78 27.40 3.27
N ALA A 257 3.33 28.66 3.17
CA ALA A 257 2.67 29.17 1.98
C ALA A 257 3.65 29.23 0.79
N PRO A 258 3.17 29.07 -0.46
CA PRO A 258 4.00 29.32 -1.63
C PRO A 258 4.61 30.71 -1.59
N LYS A 259 5.92 30.83 -1.85
CA LYS A 259 6.55 32.12 -2.10
C LYS A 259 6.00 32.68 -3.41
N ALA A 260 5.51 33.92 -3.35
CA ALA A 260 5.11 34.70 -4.52
C ALA A 260 6.31 35.20 -5.34
#